data_AF-A0A2U3AYG6-F1
#
_entry.id   AF-A0A2U3AYG6-F1
#
_cell.length_a   1.000
_cell.length_b   1.000
_cell.length_c   1.000
_cell.angle_alpha   90.00
_cell.angle_beta   90.00
_cell.angle_gamma   90.00
#
_symmetry.space_group_name_H-M   'P 1'
#
loop_
_entity.id
_entity.type
_entity.pdbx_description
1 polymer ?
#
loop_
_entity_poly.entity_id
_entity_poly.type
_entity_poly.pdbx_seq_one_letter_code
_entity_poly.pdbx_strand_id
1 'polypeptide(L)'
;MNIYFFIAGILCFLLGIAHSILGEYLIFKNIRNKEKLVPTKETIELKERHVRILWATWHLATIFGWCLGAILIKISILEESQLIDFIVNTIGLTMFLSSLLVLIGTKGKHPGWLVLLAIGIVLIIGT
;
A
#
# COMPACT_ATOMS: atom_id res chain seq x y z
N MET A 1 -19.22 -16.09 2.53
CA MET A 1 -17.93 -15.51 2.10
C MET A 1 -18.21 -14.28 1.26
N ASN A 2 -17.86 -13.09 1.74
CA ASN A 2 -17.98 -11.85 0.97
C ASN A 2 -16.82 -11.77 -0.03
N ILE A 3 -17.11 -12.06 -1.30
CA ILE A 3 -16.11 -12.12 -2.37
C ILE A 3 -15.41 -10.78 -2.60
N TYR A 4 -16.10 -9.66 -2.36
CA TYR A 4 -15.54 -8.33 -2.54
C TYR A 4 -14.44 -8.04 -1.51
N PHE A 5 -14.68 -8.37 -0.23
CA PHE A 5 -13.67 -8.19 0.82
C PHE A 5 -12.46 -9.10 0.58
N PHE A 6 -12.69 -10.33 0.10
CA PHE A 6 -11.61 -11.23 -0.28
C PHE A 6 -10.76 -10.66 -1.43
N ILE A 7 -11.40 -10.21 -2.52
CA ILE A 7 -10.72 -9.57 -3.66
C ILE A 7 -9.94 -8.33 -3.21
N ALA A 8 -10.55 -7.45 -2.42
CA ALA A 8 -9.89 -6.26 -1.89
C ALA A 8 -8.66 -6.63 -1.05
N GLY A 9 -8.76 -7.67 -0.22
CA GLY A 9 -7.65 -8.19 0.56
C GLY A 9 -6.49 -8.71 -0.31
N ILE A 10 -6.78 -9.47 -1.36
CA ILE A 10 -5.77 -9.95 -2.33
C ILE A 10 -5.13 -8.78 -3.08
N LEU A 11 -5.91 -7.77 -3.48
CA LEU A 11 -5.39 -6.57 -4.12
C LEU A 11 -4.43 -5.80 -3.21
N CYS A 12 -4.69 -5.71 -1.90
CA CYS A 12 -3.74 -5.13 -0.93
C CYS A 12 -2.41 -5.88 -0.92
N PHE A 13 -2.43 -7.23 -0.98
CA PHE A 13 -1.21 -8.03 -1.04
C PHE A 13 -0.43 -7.79 -2.32
N LEU A 14 -1.10 -7.85 -3.48
CA LEU A 14 -0.49 -7.61 -4.78
C LEU A 14 0.08 -6.19 -4.89
N LEU A 15 -0.65 -5.19 -4.39
CA LEU A 15 -0.18 -3.80 -4.34
C LEU A 15 1.08 -3.68 -3.48
N GLY A 16 1.11 -4.32 -2.31
CA GLY A 16 2.28 -4.32 -1.44
C GLY A 16 3.51 -4.97 -2.09
N ILE A 17 3.32 -6.11 -2.77
CA ILE A 17 4.39 -6.79 -3.54
C ILE A 17 4.92 -5.86 -4.63
N ALA A 18 4.02 -5.31 -5.46
CA ALA A 18 4.39 -4.41 -6.54
C ALA A 18 5.09 -3.15 -6.01
N HIS A 19 4.58 -2.54 -4.94
CA HIS A 19 5.14 -1.34 -4.33
C HIS A 19 6.57 -1.59 -3.83
N SER A 20 6.79 -2.65 -3.04
CA SER A 20 8.12 -2.98 -2.52
C SER A 20 9.11 -3.38 -3.62
N ILE A 21 8.72 -4.25 -4.56
CA ILE A 21 9.63 -4.71 -5.63
C ILE A 21 9.97 -3.59 -6.60
N LEU A 22 8.97 -2.80 -7.04
CA LEU A 22 9.21 -1.71 -7.98
C LEU A 22 10.01 -0.58 -7.34
N GLY A 23 9.77 -0.25 -6.07
CA GLY A 23 10.60 0.72 -5.35
C GLY A 23 12.05 0.27 -5.28
N GLU A 24 12.28 -1.00 -4.98
CA GLU A 24 13.63 -1.56 -4.94
C GLU A 24 14.32 -1.52 -6.30
N TYR A 25 13.61 -1.91 -7.35
CA TYR A 25 14.17 -1.97 -8.69
C TYR A 25 14.42 -0.59 -9.32
N LEU A 26 13.46 0.33 -9.18
CA LEU A 26 13.48 1.62 -9.88
C LEU A 26 14.22 2.71 -9.10
N ILE A 27 14.10 2.72 -7.77
CA ILE A 27 14.63 3.80 -6.93
C ILE A 27 15.90 3.32 -6.24
N PHE A 28 15.77 2.34 -5.36
CA PHE A 28 16.81 2.04 -4.38
C PHE A 28 18.02 1.30 -4.94
N LYS A 29 17.84 0.50 -6.00
CA LYS A 29 18.94 -0.21 -6.70
C LYS A 29 20.10 0.74 -7.07
N ASN A 30 19.80 1.95 -7.54
CA ASN A 30 20.81 2.90 -8.01
C ASN A 30 21.53 3.62 -6.85
N ILE A 31 20.85 3.76 -5.71
CA ILE A 31 21.32 4.46 -4.51
C ILE A 31 21.93 3.48 -3.48
N ARG A 32 21.90 2.18 -3.80
CA ARG A 32 22.44 1.10 -2.98
C ARG A 32 23.90 0.84 -3.31
N ASN A 33 24.70 0.55 -2.28
CA ASN A 33 26.01 -0.04 -2.43
C ASN A 33 25.84 -1.55 -2.62
N LYS A 34 26.54 -2.15 -3.59
CA LYS A 34 26.34 -3.56 -4.01
C LYS A 34 26.39 -4.57 -2.86
N GLU A 35 27.07 -4.25 -1.77
CA GLU A 35 27.29 -5.11 -0.60
C GLU A 35 26.29 -4.87 0.55
N LYS A 36 25.41 -3.87 0.46
CA LYS A 36 24.49 -3.51 1.56
C LYS A 36 23.03 -3.67 1.15
N LEU A 37 22.22 -4.21 2.05
CA LEU A 37 20.77 -4.34 1.86
C LEU A 37 20.06 -2.98 1.95
N VAL A 38 20.43 -2.12 2.91
CA VAL A 38 19.85 -0.78 3.02
C VAL A 38 20.63 0.19 2.12
N PRO A 39 19.97 1.07 1.35
CA PRO A 39 20.66 2.05 0.52
C PRO A 39 21.41 3.07 1.39
N THR A 40 22.68 3.32 1.06
CA THR A 40 23.55 4.22 1.84
C THR A 40 24.24 5.29 0.99
N LYS A 41 24.10 5.27 -0.34
CA LYS A 41 24.74 6.31 -1.16
C LYS A 41 24.02 7.63 -0.93
N GLU A 42 24.79 8.68 -0.68
CA GLU A 42 24.27 10.04 -0.69
C GLU A 42 24.03 10.45 -2.14
N THR A 43 22.97 11.23 -2.37
CA THR A 43 22.78 11.94 -3.63
C THR A 43 23.04 13.42 -3.40
N ILE A 44 23.16 14.19 -4.49
CA ILE A 44 23.32 15.65 -4.42
C ILE A 44 22.20 16.29 -3.57
N GLU A 45 21.03 15.67 -3.53
CA GLU A 45 19.82 16.17 -2.87
C GLU A 45 19.53 15.51 -1.51
N LEU A 46 20.00 14.28 -1.27
CA LEU A 46 19.64 13.49 -0.09
C LEU A 46 20.86 12.91 0.63
N LYS A 47 20.99 13.27 1.92
CA LYS A 47 21.93 12.65 2.86
C LYS A 47 21.55 11.20 3.14
N GLU A 48 22.53 10.38 3.52
CA GLU A 48 22.33 8.95 3.79
C GLU A 48 21.16 8.69 4.75
N ARG A 49 21.06 9.47 5.84
CA ARG A 49 19.97 9.34 6.83
C ARG A 49 18.58 9.49 6.22
N HIS A 50 18.40 10.40 5.26
CA HIS A 50 17.09 10.64 4.63
C HIS A 50 16.76 9.51 3.65
N VAL A 51 17.76 9.00 2.92
CA VAL A 51 17.60 7.82 2.05
C VAL A 51 17.18 6.59 2.86
N ARG A 52 17.79 6.37 4.04
CA ARG A 52 17.42 5.27 4.94
C ARG A 52 15.98 5.41 5.46
N ILE A 53 15.57 6.63 5.85
CA ILE A 53 14.18 6.90 6.27
C ILE A 53 13.22 6.61 5.11
N LEU A 54 13.52 7.09 3.90
CA LEU A 54 12.69 6.86 2.72
C LEU A 54 12.55 5.36 2.41
N TRP A 55 13.65 4.62 2.47
CA TRP A 55 13.64 3.17 2.27
C TRP A 55 12.80 2.45 3.33
N ALA A 56 12.95 2.81 4.60
CA ALA A 56 12.19 2.22 5.69
C ALA A 56 10.69 2.53 5.58
N THR A 57 10.30 3.78 5.29
CA THR A 57 8.89 4.17 5.16
C THR A 57 8.22 3.54 3.93
N TRP A 58 8.98 3.29 2.87
CA TRP A 58 8.52 2.57 1.68
C TRP A 58 8.06 1.14 2.00
N HIS A 59 8.90 0.37 2.70
CA HIS A 59 8.53 -1.00 3.09
C HIS A 59 7.53 -1.02 4.25
N LEU A 60 7.55 -0.03 5.14
CA LEU A 60 6.56 0.09 6.21
C LEU A 60 5.14 0.24 5.66
N ALA A 61 4.96 1.05 4.60
CA ALA A 61 3.67 1.18 3.92
C ALA A 61 3.17 -0.17 3.35
N THR A 62 4.09 -0.99 2.82
CA THR A 62 3.76 -2.35 2.35
C THR A 62 3.25 -3.23 3.50
N ILE A 63 3.94 -3.22 4.64
CA ILE A 63 3.58 -4.02 5.81
C ILE A 63 2.19 -3.62 6.34
N PHE A 64 1.92 -2.31 6.44
CA PHE A 64 0.60 -1.84 6.83
C PHE A 64 -0.48 -2.20 5.80
N GLY A 65 -0.19 -2.09 4.50
CA GLY A 65 -1.10 -2.55 3.44
C GLY A 65 -1.43 -4.04 3.55
N TRP A 66 -0.44 -4.89 3.83
CA TRP A 66 -0.65 -6.32 4.07
C TRP A 66 -1.44 -6.61 5.34
N CYS A 67 -1.23 -5.84 6.41
CA CYS A 67 -2.05 -5.94 7.62
C CYS A 67 -3.54 -5.70 7.31
N LEU A 68 -3.85 -4.61 6.59
CA LEU A 68 -5.22 -4.32 6.15
C LEU A 68 -5.75 -5.42 5.22
N GLY A 69 -4.93 -5.92 4.30
CA GLY A 69 -5.29 -7.03 3.43
C GLY A 69 -5.64 -8.31 4.19
N ALA A 70 -4.85 -8.66 5.20
CA ALA A 70 -5.08 -9.83 6.05
C ALA A 70 -6.39 -9.69 6.86
N ILE A 71 -6.68 -8.50 7.39
CA ILE A 71 -7.94 -8.18 8.06
C ILE A 71 -9.12 -8.40 7.11
N LEU A 72 -9.05 -7.86 5.88
CA LEU A 72 -10.11 -8.01 4.87
C LEU A 72 -10.34 -9.47 4.47
N ILE A 73 -9.27 -10.25 4.27
CA ILE A 73 -9.37 -11.69 3.98
C ILE A 73 -10.05 -12.40 5.16
N LYS A 74 -9.66 -12.11 6.40
CA LYS A 74 -10.26 -12.75 7.57
C LYS A 74 -11.74 -12.40 7.71
N ILE A 75 -12.11 -11.13 7.54
CA ILE A 75 -13.50 -10.67 7.62
C ILE A 75 -14.35 -11.25 6.50
N SER A 76 -13.77 -11.53 5.33
CA SER A 76 -14.52 -12.09 4.19
C SER A 76 -15.23 -13.41 4.49
N ILE A 77 -14.84 -14.16 5.53
CA ILE A 77 -15.46 -15.44 5.92
C ILE A 77 -16.28 -15.35 7.20
N LEU A 78 -16.36 -14.18 7.84
CA LEU A 78 -17.16 -13.97 9.05
C LEU A 78 -18.59 -13.59 8.68
N GLU A 79 -19.50 -13.74 9.65
CA GLU A 79 -20.87 -13.24 9.53
C GLU A 79 -20.88 -11.71 9.65
N GLU A 80 -21.79 -11.07 8.94
CA GLU A 80 -21.92 -9.61 8.93
C GLU A 80 -22.29 -9.07 10.31
N SER A 81 -21.72 -7.92 10.67
CA SER A 81 -22.00 -7.24 11.91
C SER A 81 -21.67 -5.76 11.78
N GLN A 82 -22.31 -4.92 12.62
CA GLN A 82 -22.05 -3.48 12.64
C GLN A 82 -20.57 -3.13 12.87
N LEU A 83 -19.84 -3.96 13.62
CA LEU A 83 -18.40 -3.80 13.82
C LEU A 83 -17.62 -4.04 12.52
N ILE A 84 -17.99 -5.07 11.76
CA ILE A 84 -17.37 -5.36 10.45
C ILE A 84 -17.65 -4.22 9.48
N ASP A 85 -18.88 -3.70 9.43
CA ASP A 85 -19.22 -2.56 8.58
C ASP A 85 -18.37 -1.33 8.92
N PHE A 86 -18.20 -1.04 10.22
CA PHE A 86 -17.34 0.04 10.67
C PHE A 86 -15.88 -0.16 10.23
N ILE A 87 -15.33 -1.37 10.39
CA ILE A 87 -13.95 -1.69 9.98
C ILE A 87 -13.80 -1.54 8.47
N VAL A 88 -14.70 -2.13 7.68
CA VAL A 88 -14.66 -2.10 6.21
C VAL A 88 -14.80 -0.67 5.70
N ASN A 89 -15.73 0.12 6.22
CA ASN A 89 -15.91 1.51 5.85
C ASN A 89 -14.67 2.36 6.20
N THR A 90 -14.05 2.12 7.36
CA THR A 90 -12.81 2.81 7.77
C THR A 90 -11.65 2.47 6.84
N ILE A 91 -11.50 1.20 6.47
CA ILE A 91 -10.48 0.77 5.51
C ILE A 91 -10.78 1.37 4.12
N GLY A 92 -12.03 1.34 3.67
CA GLY A 92 -12.47 1.92 2.40
C GLY A 92 -12.16 3.41 2.31
N LEU A 93 -12.51 4.18 3.34
CA LEU A 93 -12.18 5.60 3.44
C LEU A 93 -10.66 5.83 3.43
N THR A 94 -9.90 5.01 4.15
CA THR A 94 -8.43 5.09 4.17
C THR A 94 -7.84 4.86 2.78
N MET A 95 -8.35 3.88 2.03
CA MET A 95 -7.93 3.58 0.65
C MET A 95 -8.27 4.73 -0.30
N PHE A 96 -9.45 5.33 -0.16
CA PHE A 96 -9.87 6.48 -0.96
C PHE A 96 -9.01 7.72 -0.69
N LEU A 97 -8.79 8.07 0.58
CA LEU A 97 -7.93 9.19 0.96
C LEU A 97 -6.47 8.97 0.53
N SER A 98 -5.97 7.74 0.65
CA SER A 98 -4.64 7.37 0.17
C SER A 98 -4.52 7.47 -1.35
N SER A 99 -5.55 7.07 -2.09
CA SER A 99 -5.62 7.25 -3.54
C SER A 99 -5.54 8.72 -3.92
N LEU A 100 -6.34 9.57 -3.27
CA LEU A 100 -6.34 11.02 -3.50
C LEU A 100 -4.98 11.65 -3.20
N LEU A 101 -4.35 11.24 -2.09
CA LEU A 101 -3.00 11.69 -1.73
C LEU A 101 -1.98 11.35 -2.81
N VAL A 102 -1.98 10.10 -3.30
CA VAL A 102 -1.04 9.66 -4.36
C VAL A 102 -1.34 10.35 -5.68
N LEU A 103 -2.61 10.52 -6.04
CA LEU A 103 -3.04 11.22 -7.24
C LEU A 103 -2.53 12.66 -7.24
N ILE A 104 -2.78 13.41 -6.16
CA ILE A 104 -2.36 14.82 -6.04
C ILE A 104 -0.83 14.91 -5.93
N GLY A 105 -0.21 14.13 -5.04
CA GLY A 105 1.22 14.18 -4.76
C GLY A 105 2.09 13.81 -5.96
N THR A 106 1.59 12.95 -6.86
CA THR A 106 2.31 12.51 -8.07
C THR A 106 1.79 13.13 -9.36
N LYS A 107 0.83 14.06 -9.27
CA LYS A 107 0.13 14.65 -10.42
C LYS A 107 -0.41 13.58 -11.39
N GLY A 108 -0.95 12.50 -10.82
CA GLY A 108 -1.51 11.36 -11.55
C GLY A 108 -0.52 10.45 -12.27
N LYS A 109 0.79 10.70 -12.17
CA LYS A 109 1.82 9.93 -12.88
C LYS A 109 2.12 8.58 -12.25
N HIS A 110 1.80 8.39 -10.97
CA HIS A 110 2.05 7.13 -10.28
C HIS A 110 0.81 6.23 -10.30
N PRO A 111 0.84 5.06 -10.97
CA PRO A 111 -0.36 4.24 -11.18
C PRO A 111 -0.99 3.70 -9.89
N GLY A 112 -0.28 3.73 -8.76
CA GLY A 112 -0.79 3.27 -7.47
C GLY A 112 -2.09 3.94 -7.01
N TRP A 113 -2.39 5.18 -7.45
CA TRP A 113 -3.67 5.82 -7.08
C TRP A 113 -4.88 5.06 -7.66
N LEU A 114 -4.76 4.46 -8.86
CA LEU A 114 -5.81 3.66 -9.47
C LEU A 114 -6.09 2.39 -8.67
N VAL A 115 -5.04 1.70 -8.21
CA VAL A 115 -5.18 0.45 -7.46
C VAL A 115 -5.80 0.72 -6.09
N LEU A 116 -5.35 1.77 -5.40
CA LEU A 116 -5.94 2.19 -4.11
C LEU A 116 -7.42 2.58 -4.27
N LEU A 117 -7.76 3.29 -5.34
CA LEU A 117 -9.16 3.66 -5.65
C LEU A 117 -10.00 2.42 -5.92
N ALA A 118 -9.48 1.48 -6.72
CA ALA A 118 -10.15 0.23 -7.04
C ALA A 118 -10.46 -0.60 -5.77
N ILE A 119 -9.51 -0.70 -4.83
CA ILE A 119 -9.73 -1.36 -3.55
C ILE A 119 -10.88 -0.66 -2.79
N GLY A 120 -10.86 0.67 -2.69
CA GLY A 120 -11.93 1.44 -2.05
C GLY A 120 -13.31 1.20 -2.68
N ILE A 121 -13.39 1.23 -4.01
CA ILE A 121 -14.64 0.97 -4.76
C ILE A 121 -15.15 -0.45 -4.51
N VAL A 122 -14.25 -1.46 -4.55
CA VAL A 122 -14.62 -2.85 -4.30
C VAL A 122 -15.18 -3.02 -2.88
N LEU A 123 -14.60 -2.35 -1.88
CA LEU A 123 -15.12 -2.39 -0.51
C LEU A 123 -16.50 -1.74 -0.40
N ILE A 124 -16.73 -0.60 -1.05
CA ILE A 124 -18.02 0.11 -1.05
C ILE A 124 -19.13 -0.73 -1.72
N ILE A 125 -18.81 -1.47 -2.79
CA ILE A 125 -19.78 -2.34 -3.46
C ILE A 125 -20.09 -3.59 -2.62
N GLY A 126 -19.14 -4.01 -1.78
CA GLY A 126 -19.26 -5.19 -0.94
C GLY A 126 -20.01 -4.99 0.38
N THR A 127 -20.21 -3.73 0.79
CA THR A 127 -21.10 -3.29 1.89
C THR A 127 -22.50 -2.99 1.39
#